data_AF-A0A9E5MNY4-F1
#
_entry.id   AF-A0A9E5MNY4-F1
#
_cell.length_a   1.000
_cell.length_b   1.000
_cell.length_c   1.000
_cell.angle_alpha   90.00
_cell.angle_beta   90.00
_cell.angle_gamma   90.00
#
_symmetry.space_group_name_H-M   'P 1'
#
loop_
_entity.id
_entity.type
_entity.pdbx_description
1 polymer ?
#
loop_
_entity_poly.entity_id
_entity_poly.type
_entity_poly.pdbx_seq_one_letter_code
_entity_poly.pdbx_strand_id
1 'polypeptide(L)'
;MAQIHLILEINLTSKLTSRAASHARRNFQKAMGISWEDYRLRMYAAAEQLDKTRKAIGGIAAYVGYASQPGFSRAFDATVGMGPSAYRRGKQER
;
A
#
# COMPACT_ATOMS: atom_id res chain seq x y z
N MET A 1 2.85 -15.19 -4.47
CA MET A 1 1.64 -14.46 -4.89
C MET A 1 0.53 -14.47 -3.81
N ALA A 2 0.19 -15.61 -3.18
CA ALA A 2 -0.92 -15.69 -2.21
C ALA A 2 -0.73 -14.92 -0.87
N GLN A 3 0.49 -14.88 -0.31
CA GLN A 3 0.74 -14.27 1.01
C GLN A 3 0.54 -12.74 1.05
N ILE A 4 0.77 -12.06 -0.08
CA ILE A 4 0.69 -10.58 -0.19
C ILE A 4 -0.76 -10.14 -0.35
N HIS A 5 -1.54 -10.91 -1.11
CA HIS A 5 -2.97 -10.68 -1.25
C HIS A 5 -3.68 -10.79 0.10
N LEU A 6 -3.32 -11.81 0.89
CA LEU A 6 -3.93 -12.10 2.19
C LEU A 6 -3.64 -11.03 3.26
N ILE A 7 -2.40 -10.51 3.35
CA ILE A 7 -2.04 -9.47 4.35
C ILE A 7 -2.70 -8.12 4.03
N LEU A 8 -2.77 -7.76 2.74
CA LEU A 8 -3.44 -6.54 2.29
C LEU A 8 -4.95 -6.66 2.42
N GLU A 9 -5.56 -7.83 2.21
CA GLU A 9 -6.99 -8.00 2.45
C GLU A 9 -7.34 -8.00 3.94
N ILE A 10 -6.57 -8.66 4.82
CA ILE A 10 -6.88 -8.77 6.27
C ILE A 10 -6.80 -7.41 6.99
N ASN A 11 -5.78 -6.60 6.73
CA ASN A 11 -5.63 -5.28 7.39
C ASN A 11 -6.67 -4.26 6.91
N LEU A 12 -7.17 -4.42 5.68
CA LEU A 12 -8.13 -3.51 5.07
C LEU A 12 -9.59 -3.89 5.34
N THR A 13 -9.88 -5.17 5.59
CA THR A 13 -11.23 -5.68 5.84
C THR A 13 -11.59 -5.73 7.33
N SER A 14 -10.63 -6.02 8.22
CA SER A 14 -10.92 -6.23 9.65
C SER A 14 -11.47 -5.00 10.38
N LYS A 15 -11.30 -3.78 9.86
CA LYS A 15 -11.80 -2.55 10.49
C LYS A 15 -13.15 -2.04 9.98
N LEU A 16 -13.76 -2.65 8.96
CA LEU A 16 -14.92 -2.04 8.30
C LEU A 16 -16.06 -3.04 8.08
N THR A 17 -16.96 -3.13 9.05
CA THR A 17 -18.27 -3.75 8.86
C THR A 17 -19.08 -2.97 7.81
N SER A 18 -19.99 -3.68 7.12
CA SER A 18 -20.57 -3.32 5.80
C SER A 18 -21.21 -1.93 5.68
N ARG A 19 -21.68 -1.31 6.77
CA ARG A 19 -22.22 0.07 6.77
C ARG A 19 -21.14 1.13 7.01
N ALA A 20 -20.19 0.86 7.91
CA ALA A 20 -19.06 1.75 8.19
C ALA A 20 -18.08 1.85 7.00
N ALA A 21 -17.94 0.76 6.24
CA ALA A 21 -17.06 0.68 5.07
C ALA A 21 -17.36 1.76 4.01
N SER A 22 -18.64 1.98 3.70
CA SER A 22 -19.04 2.95 2.69
C SER A 22 -18.82 4.40 3.12
N HIS A 23 -19.00 4.70 4.41
CA HIS A 23 -18.67 6.03 4.96
C HIS A 23 -17.16 6.24 5.04
N ALA A 24 -16.40 5.24 5.47
CA ALA A 24 -14.95 5.29 5.52
C ALA A 24 -14.33 5.48 4.13
N ARG A 25 -14.81 4.77 3.11
CA ARG A 25 -14.36 4.94 1.70
C ARG A 25 -14.64 6.35 1.18
N ARG A 26 -15.84 6.88 1.42
CA ARG A 26 -16.20 8.26 1.02
C ARG A 26 -15.36 9.30 1.74
N ASN A 27 -15.16 9.14 3.04
CA ASN A 27 -14.32 10.06 3.82
C ASN A 27 -12.86 9.98 3.39
N PHE A 28 -12.36 8.77 3.11
CA PHE A 28 -11.03 8.55 2.55
C PHE A 28 -10.86 9.26 1.21
N GLN A 29 -11.80 9.08 0.28
CA GLN A 29 -11.76 9.74 -1.02
C GLN A 29 -11.81 11.26 -0.88
N LYS A 30 -12.64 11.80 0.02
CA LYS A 30 -12.68 13.24 0.33
C LYS A 30 -11.35 13.75 0.90
N ALA A 31 -10.68 12.99 1.74
CA ALA A 31 -9.43 13.38 2.37
C ALA A 31 -8.21 13.24 1.44
N MET A 32 -8.20 12.21 0.60
CA MET A 32 -7.04 11.79 -0.19
C MET A 32 -7.14 12.20 -1.67
N GLY A 33 -8.33 12.59 -2.14
CA GLY A 33 -8.58 12.95 -3.54
C GLY A 33 -8.56 11.77 -4.52
N ILE A 34 -8.34 10.55 -4.04
CA ILE A 34 -8.30 9.32 -4.85
C ILE A 34 -9.26 8.28 -4.26
N SER A 35 -9.79 7.41 -5.13
CA SER A 35 -10.66 6.34 -4.66
C SER A 35 -9.88 5.35 -3.79
N TRP A 36 -10.62 4.64 -2.93
CA TRP A 36 -10.07 3.54 -2.15
C TRP A 36 -9.45 2.45 -3.02
N GLU A 37 -10.06 2.17 -4.17
CA GLU A 37 -9.63 1.13 -5.08
C GLU A 37 -8.32 1.50 -5.77
N ASP A 38 -8.20 2.74 -6.25
CA ASP A 38 -6.95 3.28 -6.80
C ASP A 38 -5.82 3.24 -5.78
N TYR A 39 -6.12 3.60 -4.53
CA TYR A 39 -5.15 3.54 -3.45
C TYR A 39 -4.65 2.10 -3.23
N ARG A 40 -5.56 1.12 -3.18
CA ARG A 40 -5.18 -0.30 -3.05
C ARG A 40 -4.32 -0.76 -4.22
N LEU A 41 -4.72 -0.45 -5.46
CA LEU A 41 -3.98 -0.83 -6.65
C LEU A 41 -2.55 -0.26 -6.64
N ARG A 42 -2.37 0.99 -6.21
CA ARG A 42 -1.03 1.59 -6.02
C ARG A 42 -0.19 0.81 -5.01
N MET A 43 -0.76 0.41 -3.88
CA MET A 43 -0.03 -0.35 -2.86
C MET A 43 0.35 -1.75 -3.34
N TYR A 44 -0.54 -2.44 -4.07
CA TYR A 44 -0.24 -3.73 -4.69
C TYR A 44 0.90 -3.61 -5.72
N ALA A 45 0.82 -2.63 -6.62
CA ALA A 45 1.87 -2.39 -7.60
C ALA A 45 3.21 -2.04 -6.94
N ALA A 46 3.19 -1.26 -5.86
CA ALA A 46 4.40 -0.94 -5.10
C ALA A 46 5.03 -2.20 -4.48
N ALA A 47 4.24 -3.05 -3.83
CA ALA A 47 4.71 -4.31 -3.25
C ALA A 47 5.33 -5.22 -4.33
N GLU A 48 4.69 -5.32 -5.49
CA GLU A 48 5.22 -6.09 -6.61
C GLU A 48 6.57 -5.55 -7.12
N GLN A 49 6.72 -4.22 -7.24
CA GLN A 49 8.00 -3.62 -7.62
C GLN A 49 9.08 -3.84 -6.57
N LEU A 50 8.72 -3.83 -5.28
CA LEU A 50 9.64 -4.09 -4.17
C LEU A 50 10.14 -5.54 -4.17
N ASP A 51 9.29 -6.49 -4.55
CA ASP A 51 9.61 -7.92 -4.64
C ASP A 51 10.42 -8.26 -5.90
N LYS A 52 9.99 -7.75 -7.06
CA LYS A 52 10.52 -8.19 -8.36
C LYS A 52 11.71 -7.39 -8.85
N THR A 53 12.02 -6.26 -8.23
CA THR A 53 13.04 -5.34 -8.74
C THR A 53 13.95 -4.79 -7.64
N ARG A 54 15.11 -4.28 -8.06
CA ARG A 54 16.03 -3.52 -7.20
C ARG A 54 15.90 -2.01 -7.36
N LYS A 55 14.80 -1.52 -7.96
CA LYS A 55 14.57 -0.08 -8.16
C LYS A 55 14.66 0.67 -6.82
N ALA A 56 15.20 1.88 -6.85
CA ALA A 56 15.23 2.74 -5.67
C ALA A 56 13.80 2.99 -5.16
N ILE A 57 13.62 3.08 -3.84
CA ILE A 57 12.31 3.29 -3.23
C ILE A 57 11.65 4.56 -3.75
N GLY A 58 12.42 5.64 -3.96
CA GLY A 58 11.93 6.87 -4.58
C GLY A 58 11.44 6.70 -6.02
N GLY A 59 12.08 5.83 -6.79
CA GLY A 59 11.61 5.48 -8.14
C GLY A 59 10.29 4.71 -8.12
N ILE A 60 10.11 3.81 -7.14
CA ILE A 60 8.84 3.10 -6.94
C ILE A 60 7.74 4.07 -6.47
N ALA A 61 8.08 5.02 -5.58
CA ALA A 61 7.16 6.06 -5.14
C ALA A 61 6.64 6.89 -6.32
N ALA A 62 7.53 7.36 -7.19
CA ALA A 62 7.15 8.09 -8.40
C ALA A 62 6.30 7.22 -9.33
N TYR A 63 6.67 5.95 -9.53
CA TYR A 63 5.94 4.99 -10.37
C TYR A 63 4.49 4.77 -9.89
N VAL A 64 4.25 4.70 -8.58
CA VAL A 64 2.90 4.54 -8.03
C VAL A 64 2.19 5.88 -7.74
N GLY A 65 2.73 6.96 -8.30
CA GLY A 65 2.09 8.28 -8.32
C GLY A 65 2.20 9.07 -7.02
N TYR A 66 3.27 8.89 -6.25
CA TYR A 66 3.60 9.73 -5.09
C TYR A 66 4.64 10.79 -5.47
N ALA A 67 4.40 12.03 -5.05
CA ALA A 67 5.32 13.14 -5.27
C ALA A 67 6.60 13.03 -4.42
N SER A 68 6.57 12.26 -3.32
CA SER A 68 7.73 12.11 -2.44
C SER A 68 7.85 10.70 -1.86
N GLN A 69 9.10 10.24 -1.74
CA GLN A 69 9.43 8.97 -1.11
C GLN A 69 8.92 8.88 0.35
N PRO A 70 9.07 9.91 1.21
CA PRO A 70 8.54 9.85 2.58
C PRO A 70 7.01 9.76 2.64
N GLY A 71 6.29 10.41 1.72
CA GLY A 71 4.84 10.30 1.60
C GLY A 71 4.41 8.87 1.25
N PHE A 72 5.08 8.28 0.27
CA PHE A 72 4.89 6.88 -0.10
C PHE A 72 5.18 5.92 1.06
N SER A 73 6.34 6.07 1.72
CA SER A 73 6.74 5.17 2.81
C SER A 73 5.73 5.14 3.95
N ARG A 74 5.17 6.29 4.34
CA ARG A 74 4.12 6.36 5.38
C ARG A 74 2.83 5.65 4.94
N ALA A 75 2.40 5.85 3.70
CA ALA A 75 1.20 5.20 3.18
C ALA A 75 1.38 3.68 3.05
N PHE A 76 2.55 3.26 2.56
CA PHE A 76 2.89 1.85 2.45
C PHE A 76 2.94 1.16 3.81
N ASP A 77 3.60 1.78 4.79
CA ASP A 77 3.63 1.30 6.17
C ASP A 77 2.23 1.20 6.79
N ALA A 78 1.41 2.24 6.65
CA ALA A 78 0.03 2.24 7.14
C ALA A 78 -0.85 1.13 6.52
N THR A 79 -0.50 0.66 5.32
CA THR A 79 -1.28 -0.37 4.59
C THR A 79 -0.73 -1.78 4.79
N VAL A 80 0.60 -1.92 4.80
CA VAL A 80 1.31 -3.21 4.81
C VAL A 80 1.80 -3.58 6.21
N GLY A 81 1.87 -2.61 7.12
CA GLY A 81 2.35 -2.76 8.51
C GLY A 81 3.86 -2.63 8.68
N MET A 82 4.59 -2.35 7.59
CA MET A 82 6.03 -2.04 7.64
C MET A 82 6.44 -1.17 6.46
N GLY A 83 7.49 -0.37 6.65
CA GLY A 83 8.04 0.47 5.59
C GLY A 83 8.63 -0.32 4.40
N PRO A 84 8.70 0.29 3.21
CA PRO A 84 9.05 -0.40 1.96
C PRO A 84 10.49 -0.97 1.96
N SER A 85 11.44 -0.31 2.62
CA SER A 85 12.81 -0.84 2.77
C SER A 85 12.86 -2.08 3.66
N ALA A 86 12.09 -2.10 4.75
CA ALA A 86 12.00 -3.26 5.64
C ALA A 86 11.31 -4.44 4.94
N TYR A 87 10.23 -4.15 4.22
CA TYR A 87 9.51 -5.11 3.41
C TYR A 87 10.44 -5.82 2.41
N ARG A 88 11.26 -5.06 1.67
CA ARG A 88 12.22 -5.63 0.70
C ARG A 88 13.27 -6.51 1.37
N ARG A 89 13.86 -6.07 2.49
CA ARG A 89 14.89 -6.86 3.19
C ARG A 89 14.35 -8.22 3.66
N GLY A 90 13.18 -8.23 4.31
CA GLY A 90 12.56 -9.47 4.79
C GLY A 90 12.17 -10.47 3.69
N LYS A 91 12.15 -10.03 2.42
CA LYS A 91 11.97 -10.89 1.24
C LYS A 91 13.27 -11.41 0.64
N GLN A 92 14.38 -10.70 0.83
CA GLN A 92 15.70 -11.12 0.37
C GLN A 92 16.37 -12.12 1.34
N GLU A 93 15.94 -12.10 2.60
CA GLU A 93 16.41 -13.00 3.67
C GLU A 93 15.66 -14.35 3.73
N ARG A 94 14.72 -14.58 2.80
CA ARG A 94 13.94 -15.82 2.67
C ARG A 94 14.28 -16.54 1.37
#